data_AF-A0A0M4FZQ1-F1
#
_entry.id   AF-A0A0M4FZQ1-F1
#
_cell.length_a   1.000
_cell.length_b   1.000
_cell.length_c   1.000
_cell.angle_alpha   90.00
_cell.angle_beta   90.00
_cell.angle_gamma   90.00
#
_symmetry.space_group_name_H-M   'P 1'
#
loop_
_entity.id
_entity.type
_entity.pdbx_description
1 polymer ?
#
loop_
_entity_poly.entity_id
_entity_poly.type
_entity_poly.pdbx_seq_one_letter_code
_entity_poly.pdbx_strand_id
1 'polypeptide(L)'
;MKKTFSANFGRVTEDIELGLEEKMIYVHYKKGPYEKSACILKNENKPLEEYLNSFLDENNVSDDLKTKVIEYLKNAKDINSQHWNDFSNSLMKALSLHMVFAFTIGISVFLGYKGGNLLDSLLPLYPLFTLLGLAAGILFGGYSAYALAIKYFKPAADKINKHKQKKILAEAESAKKWPEIDVYLEEVRNAIRKFSDSLPKGVYRTILVNDDNSIDFSQLAHILGGIPSKKFYMSKETYDIFEESDKAIPVEMDKVQRAVDLYVKEKHEYPMLQFDPSRRVNYYQLLQEHYLKERPEIQFYFTDVDGLVSHIKPPQKKRG
;
A
#
# COMPACT_ATOMS: atom_id res chain seq x y z
N MET A 1 1.97 6.30 13.47
CA MET A 1 0.53 6.56 13.17
C MET A 1 0.17 7.95 13.66
N LYS A 2 -0.47 8.81 12.85
CA LYS A 2 -0.92 10.15 13.25
C LYS A 2 -2.46 10.19 13.35
N LYS A 3 -3.01 10.71 14.44
CA LYS A 3 -4.47 10.84 14.63
C LYS A 3 -4.82 12.14 15.35
N THR A 4 -5.81 12.84 14.82
CA THR A 4 -6.32 14.10 15.39
C THR A 4 -7.68 13.87 16.05
N PHE A 5 -7.85 14.46 17.24
CA PHE A 5 -9.06 14.45 18.06
C PHE A 5 -9.53 15.90 18.19
N SER A 6 -10.79 16.16 17.87
CA SER A 6 -11.38 17.49 17.95
C SER A 6 -12.62 17.47 18.82
N ALA A 7 -12.76 18.46 19.71
CA ALA A 7 -13.99 18.75 20.44
C ALA A 7 -14.39 20.21 20.21
N ASN A 8 -15.69 20.43 20.00
CA ASN A 8 -16.23 21.76 19.73
C ASN A 8 -17.08 22.23 20.91
N PHE A 9 -16.66 23.31 21.57
CA PHE A 9 -17.37 23.94 22.69
C PHE A 9 -18.06 25.23 22.24
N GLY A 10 -18.75 25.18 21.11
CA GLY A 10 -19.51 26.29 20.54
C GLY A 10 -18.63 27.33 19.85
N ARG A 11 -18.00 28.23 20.61
CA ARG A 11 -17.14 29.31 20.07
C ARG A 11 -15.64 29.00 20.09
N VAL A 12 -15.24 27.89 20.72
CA VAL A 12 -13.84 27.47 20.83
C VAL A 12 -13.73 26.02 20.41
N THR A 13 -12.83 25.75 19.48
CA THR A 13 -12.42 24.40 19.07
C THR A 13 -11.18 23.99 19.84
N GLU A 14 -11.18 22.75 20.31
CA GLU A 14 -10.07 22.12 21.01
C GLU A 14 -9.63 20.91 20.20
N ASP A 15 -8.37 20.88 19.79
CA ASP A 15 -7.78 19.86 18.93
C ASP A 15 -6.53 19.24 19.58
N ILE A 16 -6.41 17.92 19.53
CA ILE A 16 -5.21 17.16 19.91
C ILE A 16 -4.78 16.29 18.75
N GLU A 17 -3.56 16.46 18.27
CA GLU A 17 -2.92 15.55 17.33
C GLU A 17 -1.90 14.66 18.04
N LEU A 18 -2.01 13.35 17.82
CA LEU A 18 -1.11 12.33 18.37
C LEU A 18 -0.37 11.63 17.26
N GLY A 19 0.96 11.71 17.30
CA GLY A 19 1.88 10.90 16.51
C GLY A 19 2.50 9.80 17.37
N LEU A 20 2.11 8.55 17.14
CA LEU A 20 2.74 7.40 17.78
C LEU A 20 3.88 6.85 16.90
N GLU A 21 5.10 6.90 17.42
CA GLU A 21 6.31 6.31 16.83
C GLU A 21 6.91 5.25 17.78
N GLU A 22 7.91 4.49 17.34
CA GLU A 22 8.44 3.36 18.13
C GLU A 22 8.96 3.78 19.51
N LYS A 23 9.76 4.86 19.57
CA LYS A 23 10.43 5.32 20.80
C LYS A 23 9.88 6.62 21.38
N MET A 24 8.94 7.27 20.69
CA MET A 24 8.42 8.59 21.08
C MET A 24 6.95 8.77 20.76
N ILE A 25 6.33 9.70 21.47
CA ILE A 25 4.95 10.15 21.28
C ILE A 25 5.01 11.65 21.00
N TYR A 26 4.61 12.03 19.80
CA TYR A 26 4.41 13.43 19.44
C TYR A 26 2.98 13.83 19.82
N VAL A 27 2.83 14.94 20.52
CA VAL A 27 1.53 15.50 20.90
C VAL A 27 1.51 16.97 20.51
N HIS A 28 0.46 17.35 19.79
CA HIS A 28 0.19 18.74 19.43
C HIS A 28 -1.20 19.10 19.92
N TYR A 29 -1.30 20.11 20.79
CA TYR A 29 -2.56 20.55 21.36
C TYR A 29 -2.84 21.99 20.97
N LYS A 30 -4.09 22.25 20.57
CA LYS A 30 -4.57 23.56 20.16
C LYS A 30 -5.94 23.86 20.75
N LYS A 31 -6.11 25.02 21.37
CA LYS A 31 -7.39 25.49 21.92
C LYS A 31 -7.57 26.98 21.62
N GLY A 32 -8.36 27.30 20.59
CA GLY A 32 -8.47 28.68 20.09
C GLY A 32 -7.10 29.25 19.69
N PRO A 33 -6.62 30.35 20.31
CA PRO A 33 -5.30 30.92 20.04
C PRO A 33 -4.14 30.24 20.78
N TYR A 34 -4.42 29.35 21.74
CA TYR A 34 -3.40 28.64 22.51
C TYR A 34 -2.94 27.39 21.77
N GLU A 35 -1.63 27.19 21.65
CA GLU A 35 -1.02 26.05 20.97
C GLU A 35 0.21 25.57 21.76
N LYS A 36 0.33 24.26 21.98
CA LYS A 36 1.47 23.63 22.66
C LYS A 36 1.80 22.29 22.01
N SER A 37 3.07 22.07 21.71
CA SER A 37 3.58 20.79 21.20
C SER A 37 4.56 20.18 22.19
N ALA A 38 4.55 18.85 22.31
CA ALA A 38 5.54 18.11 23.08
C ALA A 38 5.93 16.80 22.38
N CYS A 39 7.18 16.39 22.60
CA CYS A 39 7.69 15.10 22.20
C CYS A 39 8.06 14.32 23.47
N ILE A 40 7.34 13.24 23.75
CA ILE A 40 7.47 12.46 24.96
C ILE A 40 8.22 11.17 24.62
N LEU A 41 9.39 10.98 25.23
CA LEU A 41 10.19 9.76 25.05
C LEU A 41 9.59 8.61 25.85
N LYS A 42 9.41 7.46 25.20
CA LYS A 42 8.94 6.23 25.86
C LYS A 42 10.11 5.62 26.62
N ASN A 43 10.14 5.78 27.95
CA ASN A 43 11.17 5.18 28.80
C ASN A 43 10.54 4.13 29.73
N GLU A 44 10.95 2.88 29.54
CA GLU A 44 10.56 1.59 30.15
C GLU A 44 9.15 1.40 30.79
N ASN A 45 8.46 0.35 30.32
CA ASN A 45 7.34 -0.41 30.91
C ASN A 45 6.10 0.30 31.47
N LYS A 46 5.88 1.59 31.18
CA LYS A 46 4.62 2.27 31.55
C LYS A 46 3.56 2.14 30.43
N PRO A 47 2.26 2.09 30.77
CA PRO A 47 1.21 2.13 29.78
C PRO A 47 1.21 3.48 29.04
N LEU A 48 0.90 3.47 27.74
CA LEU A 48 0.96 4.64 26.84
C LEU A 48 0.17 5.85 27.37
N GLU A 49 -0.92 5.61 28.08
CA GLU A 49 -1.76 6.62 28.73
C GLU A 49 -1.04 7.38 29.85
N GLU A 50 -0.16 6.72 30.61
CA GLU A 50 0.56 7.36 31.72
C GLU A 50 1.58 8.40 31.24
N TYR A 51 2.19 8.20 30.06
CA TYR A 51 3.08 9.19 29.45
C TYR A 51 2.33 10.44 29.00
N LEU A 52 1.06 10.31 28.64
CA LEU A 52 0.26 11.41 28.11
C LEU A 52 -0.47 12.20 29.20
N ASN A 53 -0.81 11.56 30.31
CA ASN A 53 -1.61 12.15 31.38
C ASN A 53 -0.99 13.45 31.93
N SER A 54 0.33 13.48 32.17
CA SER A 54 1.02 14.69 32.62
C SER A 54 0.84 15.85 31.65
N PHE A 55 0.95 15.59 30.34
CA PHE A 55 0.74 16.61 29.31
C PHE A 55 -0.73 17.05 29.22
N LEU A 56 -1.69 16.11 29.30
CA LEU A 56 -3.11 16.42 29.23
C LEU A 56 -3.58 17.25 30.44
N ASP A 57 -3.04 16.96 31.63
CA ASP A 57 -3.36 17.66 32.87
C ASP A 57 -2.72 19.05 32.91
N GLU A 58 -1.46 19.20 32.50
CA GLU A 58 -0.78 20.51 32.40
C GLU A 58 -1.49 21.49 31.46
N ASN A 59 -2.15 20.97 30.42
CA ASN A 59 -2.80 21.78 29.38
C ASN A 59 -4.31 22.00 29.62
N ASN A 60 -4.85 21.55 30.76
CA ASN A 60 -6.28 21.62 31.08
C ASN A 60 -7.17 21.15 29.91
N VAL A 61 -6.81 20.00 29.32
CA VAL A 61 -7.58 19.38 28.24
C VAL A 61 -8.96 18.97 28.76
N SER A 62 -10.00 19.13 27.96
CA SER A 62 -11.36 18.73 28.36
C SER A 62 -11.50 17.22 28.59
N ASP A 63 -12.34 16.84 29.57
CA ASP A 63 -12.52 15.43 29.98
C ASP A 63 -13.07 14.53 28.84
N ASP A 64 -13.91 15.09 27.96
CA ASP A 64 -14.41 14.41 26.75
C ASP A 64 -13.25 14.02 25.81
N LEU A 65 -12.32 14.94 25.60
CA LEU A 65 -11.18 14.77 24.70
C LEU A 65 -10.11 13.86 25.33
N LYS A 66 -9.88 13.98 26.64
CA LYS A 66 -9.05 13.05 27.43
C LYS A 66 -9.55 11.61 27.30
N THR A 67 -10.85 11.39 27.45
CA THR A 67 -11.46 10.05 27.37
C THR A 67 -11.25 9.42 25.99
N LYS A 68 -11.52 10.17 24.91
CA LYS A 68 -11.32 9.71 23.53
C LYS A 68 -9.86 9.36 23.21
N VAL A 69 -8.93 10.16 23.73
CA VAL A 69 -7.49 9.94 23.56
C VAL A 69 -7.05 8.67 24.30
N ILE A 70 -7.46 8.49 25.56
CA ILE A 70 -7.12 7.30 26.36
C ILE A 70 -7.70 6.03 25.72
N GLU A 71 -8.95 6.06 25.28
CA GLU A 71 -9.60 4.93 24.61
C GLU A 71 -8.84 4.52 23.33
N TYR A 72 -8.40 5.49 22.54
CA TYR A 72 -7.59 5.22 21.36
C TYR A 72 -6.24 4.58 21.70
N LEU A 73 -5.57 5.03 22.76
CA LEU A 73 -4.27 4.48 23.18
C LEU A 73 -4.40 3.03 23.67
N LYS A 74 -5.50 2.68 24.35
CA LYS A 74 -5.81 1.30 24.74
C LYS A 74 -6.01 0.41 23.52
N ASN A 75 -6.83 0.86 22.56
CA ASN A 75 -7.12 0.11 21.35
C ASN A 75 -5.89 -0.05 20.44
N ALA A 76 -4.99 0.95 20.39
CA ALA A 76 -3.76 0.88 19.59
C ALA A 76 -2.78 -0.20 20.07
N LYS A 77 -2.76 -0.52 21.38
CA LYS A 77 -1.94 -1.60 21.93
C LYS A 77 -2.46 -2.98 21.51
N ASP A 78 -3.78 -3.15 21.46
CA ASP A 78 -4.43 -4.40 21.03
C ASP A 78 -4.24 -4.69 19.54
N ILE A 79 -4.21 -3.68 18.69
CA ILE A 79 -3.99 -3.87 17.24
C ILE A 79 -2.60 -4.46 16.95
N ASN A 80 -1.57 -4.00 17.66
CA ASN A 80 -0.20 -4.49 17.43
C ASN A 80 -0.04 -5.96 17.91
N SER A 81 -0.62 -6.32 19.05
CA SER A 81 -0.60 -7.71 19.53
C SER A 81 -1.39 -8.64 18.61
N GLN A 82 -2.50 -8.16 18.04
CA GLN A 82 -3.31 -8.90 17.09
C GLN A 82 -2.55 -9.20 15.78
N HIS A 83 -1.84 -8.21 15.23
CA HIS A 83 -0.99 -8.42 14.04
C HIS A 83 0.13 -9.43 14.27
N TRP A 84 0.77 -9.40 15.45
CA TRP A 84 1.80 -10.37 15.82
C TRP A 84 1.23 -11.78 16.01
N ASN A 85 0.05 -11.90 16.60
CA ASN A 85 -0.65 -13.17 16.73
C ASN A 85 -1.06 -13.73 15.36
N ASP A 86 -1.51 -12.90 14.43
CA ASP A 86 -1.86 -13.32 13.08
C ASP A 86 -0.62 -13.76 12.27
N PHE A 87 0.49 -13.04 12.40
CA PHE A 87 1.76 -13.40 11.79
C PHE A 87 2.31 -14.72 12.35
N SER A 88 2.34 -14.88 13.67
CA SER A 88 2.82 -16.11 14.31
C SER A 88 1.93 -17.30 13.96
N ASN A 89 0.61 -17.12 13.95
CA ASN A 89 -0.34 -18.13 13.49
C ASN A 89 -0.12 -18.48 12.01
N SER A 90 0.22 -17.52 11.15
CA SER A 90 0.56 -17.77 9.75
C SER A 90 1.85 -18.58 9.61
N LEU A 91 2.88 -18.23 10.39
CA LEU A 91 4.17 -18.91 10.38
C LEU A 91 4.07 -20.34 10.93
N MET A 92 3.28 -20.54 11.98
CA MET A 92 3.00 -21.86 12.56
C MET A 92 2.19 -22.75 11.60
N LYS A 93 1.24 -22.16 10.86
CA LYS A 93 0.51 -22.85 9.77
C LYS A 93 1.42 -23.26 8.62
N ALA A 94 2.34 -22.39 8.19
CA ALA A 94 3.30 -22.71 7.14
C ALA A 94 4.28 -23.82 7.56
N LEU A 95 4.80 -23.73 8.79
CA LEU A 95 5.77 -24.71 9.31
C LEU A 95 5.13 -26.09 9.54
N SER A 96 3.92 -26.14 10.09
CA SER A 96 3.15 -27.38 10.23
C SER A 96 2.83 -28.02 8.87
N LEU A 97 2.54 -27.22 7.85
CA LEU A 97 2.28 -27.72 6.49
C LEU A 97 3.52 -28.43 5.89
N HIS A 98 4.71 -27.82 6.02
CA HIS A 98 5.95 -28.44 5.54
C HIS A 98 6.26 -29.76 6.27
N MET A 99 6.01 -29.83 7.59
CA MET A 99 6.13 -31.09 8.34
C MET A 99 5.16 -32.17 7.82
N VAL A 100 3.90 -31.81 7.55
CA VAL A 100 2.91 -32.76 7.04
C VAL A 100 3.31 -33.32 5.67
N PHE A 101 3.88 -32.50 4.79
CA PHE A 101 4.40 -32.95 3.49
C PHE A 101 5.61 -33.89 3.65
N ALA A 102 6.56 -33.56 4.52
CA ALA A 102 7.72 -34.42 4.78
C ALA A 102 7.30 -35.78 5.37
N PHE A 103 6.33 -35.77 6.29
CA PHE A 103 5.82 -36.97 6.94
C PHE A 103 5.05 -37.88 5.98
N THR A 104 4.21 -37.31 5.11
CA THR A 104 3.44 -38.08 4.11
C THR A 104 4.34 -38.74 3.07
N ILE A 105 5.38 -38.03 2.60
CA ILE A 105 6.39 -38.59 1.70
C ILE A 105 7.17 -39.70 2.43
N GLY A 106 7.65 -39.42 3.65
CA GLY A 106 8.42 -40.38 4.44
C GLY A 106 7.68 -41.69 4.72
N ILE A 107 6.40 -41.62 5.11
CA ILE A 107 5.57 -42.83 5.32
C ILE A 107 5.38 -43.60 4.02
N SER A 108 5.09 -42.91 2.92
CA SER A 108 4.84 -43.57 1.62
C SER A 108 6.07 -44.32 1.14
N VAL A 109 7.26 -43.72 1.29
CA VAL A 109 8.55 -44.34 0.96
C VAL A 109 8.84 -45.52 1.88
N PHE A 110 8.59 -45.40 3.19
CA PHE A 110 8.81 -46.47 4.16
C PHE A 110 7.90 -47.68 3.90
N LEU A 111 6.61 -47.45 3.60
CA LEU A 111 5.66 -48.50 3.26
C LEU A 111 6.04 -49.19 1.95
N GLY A 112 6.45 -48.42 0.94
CA GLY A 112 6.94 -48.94 -0.34
C GLY A 112 8.18 -49.84 -0.17
N TYR A 113 9.16 -49.39 0.61
CA TYR A 113 10.35 -50.17 0.95
C TYR A 113 10.00 -51.46 1.70
N LYS A 114 9.17 -51.37 2.75
CA LYS A 114 8.81 -52.53 3.57
C LYS A 114 8.00 -53.57 2.78
N GLY A 115 7.07 -53.11 1.92
CA GLY A 115 6.31 -53.98 1.03
C GLY A 115 7.19 -54.66 -0.02
N GLY A 116 8.11 -53.91 -0.63
CA GLY A 116 9.07 -54.46 -1.59
C GLY A 116 9.99 -55.51 -0.99
N ASN A 117 10.52 -55.26 0.21
CA ASN A 117 11.39 -56.21 0.93
C ASN A 117 10.66 -57.51 1.32
N LEU A 118 9.37 -57.41 1.70
CA LEU A 118 8.55 -58.60 1.95
C LEU A 118 8.35 -59.43 0.69
N LEU A 119 8.12 -58.79 -0.47
CA LEU A 119 7.93 -59.48 -1.74
C LEU A 119 9.23 -60.12 -2.25
N ASP A 120 10.37 -59.44 -2.12
CA ASP A 120 11.69 -60.00 -2.45
C ASP A 120 12.04 -61.20 -1.54
N SER A 121 11.55 -61.24 -0.30
CA SER A 121 11.72 -62.41 0.58
C SER A 121 10.88 -63.63 0.17
N LEU A 122 9.79 -63.41 -0.57
CA LEU A 122 8.86 -64.46 -1.01
C LEU A 122 9.19 -64.98 -2.41
N LEU A 123 9.73 -64.11 -3.27
CA LEU A 123 10.12 -64.43 -4.64
C LEU A 123 11.62 -64.15 -4.76
N PRO A 124 12.50 -65.17 -4.92
CA PRO A 124 13.95 -65.02 -5.00
C PRO A 124 14.41 -64.45 -6.35
N LEU A 125 13.73 -63.40 -6.80
CA LEU A 125 14.17 -62.50 -7.83
C LEU A 125 15.01 -61.45 -7.09
N TYR A 126 16.25 -61.23 -7.55
CA TYR A 126 17.14 -60.12 -7.20
C TYR A 126 16.36 -58.84 -6.81
N PRO A 127 16.79 -57.98 -5.85
CA PRO A 127 15.96 -57.01 -5.10
C PRO A 127 15.25 -55.94 -5.96
N LEU A 128 14.30 -56.41 -6.76
CA LEU A 128 13.63 -55.69 -7.82
C LEU A 128 12.28 -55.20 -7.30
N PHE A 129 11.63 -55.96 -6.41
CA PHE A 129 10.42 -55.51 -5.73
C PHE A 129 10.72 -54.43 -4.70
N THR A 130 11.87 -54.45 -4.02
CA THR A 130 12.32 -53.34 -3.17
C THR A 130 12.55 -52.06 -3.97
N LEU A 131 13.21 -52.16 -5.13
CA LEU A 131 13.45 -51.00 -6.00
C LEU A 131 12.13 -50.42 -6.55
N LEU A 132 11.23 -51.29 -7.04
CA LEU A 132 9.90 -50.88 -7.51
C LEU A 132 9.04 -50.30 -6.39
N GLY A 133 9.10 -50.89 -5.19
CA GLY A 133 8.37 -50.41 -4.02
C GLY A 133 8.82 -49.01 -3.59
N LEU A 134 10.13 -48.74 -3.62
CA LEU A 134 10.67 -47.39 -3.38
C LEU A 134 10.20 -46.37 -4.42
N ALA A 135 10.30 -46.72 -5.71
CA ALA A 135 9.87 -45.85 -6.80
C ALA A 135 8.37 -45.53 -6.72
N ALA A 136 7.53 -46.55 -6.44
CA ALA A 136 6.10 -46.38 -6.24
C ALA A 136 5.79 -45.51 -5.01
N GLY A 137 6.52 -45.69 -3.90
CA GLY A 137 6.38 -44.90 -2.68
C GLY A 137 6.68 -43.42 -2.87
N ILE A 138 7.74 -43.09 -3.64
CA ILE A 138 8.08 -41.70 -3.98
C ILE A 138 7.00 -41.06 -4.86
N LEU A 139 6.55 -41.77 -5.90
CA LEU A 139 5.51 -41.26 -6.81
C LEU A 139 4.19 -41.01 -6.09
N PHE A 140 3.76 -41.96 -5.25
CA PHE A 140 2.51 -41.84 -4.49
C PHE A 140 2.61 -40.78 -3.39
N GLY A 141 3.74 -40.73 -2.68
CA GLY A 141 4.02 -39.69 -1.67
C GLY A 141 4.06 -38.29 -2.28
N GLY A 142 4.73 -38.12 -3.42
CA GLY A 142 4.78 -36.85 -4.15
C GLY A 142 3.41 -36.41 -4.66
N TYR A 143 2.63 -37.33 -5.24
CA TYR A 143 1.29 -37.03 -5.73
C TYR A 143 0.33 -36.62 -4.59
N SER A 144 0.35 -37.34 -3.47
CA SER A 144 -0.50 -37.03 -2.31
C SER A 144 -0.13 -35.68 -1.67
N ALA A 145 1.17 -35.38 -1.50
CA ALA A 145 1.63 -34.08 -1.03
C ALA A 145 1.21 -32.94 -1.97
N TYR A 146 1.31 -33.15 -3.28
CA TYR A 146 0.89 -32.19 -4.30
C TYR A 146 -0.62 -31.91 -4.25
N ALA A 147 -1.44 -32.96 -4.14
CA ALA A 147 -2.89 -32.83 -4.02
C ALA A 147 -3.31 -32.04 -2.76
N LEU A 148 -2.64 -32.30 -1.63
CA LEU A 148 -2.84 -31.54 -0.39
C LEU A 148 -2.45 -30.07 -0.54
N ALA A 149 -1.32 -29.78 -1.21
CA ALA A 149 -0.89 -28.41 -1.48
C ALA A 149 -1.94 -27.65 -2.33
N ILE A 150 -2.44 -28.25 -3.42
CA ILE A 150 -3.48 -27.62 -4.24
C ILE A 150 -4.73 -27.29 -3.41
N LYS A 151 -5.19 -28.21 -2.56
CA LYS A 151 -6.37 -28.00 -1.71
C LYS A 151 -6.15 -26.90 -0.66
N TYR A 152 -4.92 -26.77 -0.15
CA TYR A 152 -4.58 -25.76 0.84
C TYR A 152 -4.43 -24.35 0.22
N PHE A 153 -3.89 -24.25 -1.00
CA PHE A 153 -3.66 -22.97 -1.67
C PHE A 153 -4.85 -22.46 -2.51
N LYS A 154 -5.76 -23.34 -2.98
CA LYS A 154 -7.00 -22.95 -3.69
C LYS A 154 -7.93 -21.96 -2.96
N PRO A 155 -8.20 -22.06 -1.64
CA PRO A 155 -9.13 -21.15 -0.97
C PRO A 155 -8.66 -19.69 -0.92
N ALA A 156 -7.38 -19.39 -1.19
CA ALA A 156 -6.89 -18.03 -1.36
C ALA A 156 -7.25 -17.44 -2.75
N ALA A 157 -7.23 -18.26 -3.80
CA ALA A 157 -7.59 -17.85 -5.16
C ALA A 157 -9.10 -17.58 -5.31
N ASP A 158 -9.96 -18.36 -4.63
CA ASP A 158 -11.41 -18.14 -4.65
C ASP A 158 -11.85 -16.86 -3.94
N LYS A 159 -11.13 -16.42 -2.90
CA LYS A 159 -11.39 -15.13 -2.24
C LYS A 159 -11.04 -13.93 -3.13
N ILE A 160 -9.96 -14.05 -3.90
CA ILE A 160 -9.56 -13.04 -4.90
C ILE A 160 -10.62 -12.97 -6.02
N ASN A 161 -11.12 -14.12 -6.48
CA ASN A 161 -12.18 -14.18 -7.49
C ASN A 161 -13.50 -13.60 -6.99
N LYS A 162 -13.91 -13.85 -5.73
CA LYS A 162 -15.13 -13.25 -5.15
C LYS A 162 -15.04 -11.72 -5.05
N HIS A 163 -13.88 -11.16 -4.71
CA HIS A 163 -13.70 -9.70 -4.71
C HIS A 163 -13.76 -9.11 -6.13
N LYS A 164 -13.17 -9.78 -7.11
CA LYS A 164 -13.23 -9.39 -8.52
C LYS A 164 -14.68 -9.46 -9.05
N GLN A 165 -15.43 -10.51 -8.70
CA GLN A 165 -16.83 -10.67 -9.07
C GLN A 165 -17.74 -9.62 -8.39
N LYS A 166 -17.50 -9.29 -7.12
CA LYS A 166 -18.26 -8.25 -6.40
C LYS A 166 -17.99 -6.86 -6.97
N LYS A 167 -16.77 -6.58 -7.45
CA LYS A 167 -16.44 -5.34 -8.17
C LYS A 167 -17.18 -5.26 -9.51
N ILE A 168 -17.20 -6.36 -10.28
CA ILE A 168 -17.91 -6.45 -11.57
C ILE A 168 -19.44 -6.31 -11.39
N LEU A 169 -20.02 -6.89 -10.34
CA LEU A 169 -21.45 -6.75 -10.02
C LEU A 169 -21.82 -5.33 -9.57
N ALA A 170 -20.97 -4.68 -8.77
CA ALA A 170 -21.18 -3.28 -8.38
C ALA A 170 -21.03 -2.30 -9.57
N GLU A 171 -20.16 -2.63 -10.53
CA GLU A 171 -19.96 -1.89 -11.78
C GLU A 171 -21.13 -2.11 -12.77
N ALA A 172 -21.79 -3.28 -12.73
CA ALA A 172 -23.01 -3.55 -13.49
C ALA A 172 -24.25 -2.88 -12.89
N GLU A 173 -24.34 -2.75 -11.55
CA GLU A 173 -25.46 -2.06 -10.88
C GLU A 173 -25.34 -0.52 -10.91
N SER A 174 -24.14 0.04 -11.07
CA SER A 174 -23.92 1.50 -11.16
C SER A 174 -24.09 2.08 -12.55
N ALA A 175 -24.45 1.27 -13.56
CA ALA A 175 -24.72 1.69 -14.93
C ALA A 175 -26.04 2.49 -15.06
N LYS A 176 -26.18 3.54 -14.25
CA LYS A 176 -26.92 4.73 -14.65
C LYS A 176 -26.29 5.17 -15.97
N LYS A 177 -26.99 4.99 -17.09
CA LYS A 177 -26.53 5.41 -18.42
C LYS A 177 -26.40 6.94 -18.41
N TRP A 178 -25.23 7.43 -18.04
CA TRP A 178 -24.87 8.83 -18.16
C TRP A 178 -24.70 9.15 -19.66
N PRO A 179 -25.15 10.34 -20.11
CA PRO A 179 -24.92 10.76 -21.48
C PRO A 179 -23.43 10.99 -21.71
N GLU A 180 -22.97 10.73 -22.94
CA GLU A 180 -21.64 11.15 -23.37
C GLU A 180 -21.64 12.67 -23.55
N ILE A 181 -20.65 13.34 -22.96
CA ILE A 181 -20.47 14.78 -23.02
C ILE A 181 -19.10 15.12 -23.57
N ASP A 182 -18.97 16.26 -24.23
CA ASP A 182 -17.65 16.81 -24.56
C ASP A 182 -17.23 17.76 -23.43
N VAL A 183 -16.06 17.52 -22.88
CA VAL A 183 -15.50 18.30 -21.78
C VAL A 183 -14.06 18.67 -22.07
N TYR A 184 -13.64 19.81 -21.53
CA TYR A 184 -12.26 20.29 -21.65
C TYR A 184 -11.42 19.91 -20.42
N LEU A 185 -10.10 19.90 -20.57
CA LEU A 185 -9.17 19.53 -19.50
C LEU A 185 -9.36 20.34 -18.20
N GLU A 186 -9.71 21.62 -18.31
CA GLU A 186 -9.99 22.48 -17.15
C GLU A 186 -11.27 22.07 -16.39
N GLU A 187 -12.29 21.58 -17.11
CA GLU A 187 -13.53 21.10 -16.50
C GLU A 187 -13.28 19.78 -15.77
N VAL A 188 -12.49 18.89 -16.35
CA VAL A 188 -12.02 17.65 -15.72
C VAL A 188 -11.23 17.97 -14.44
N ARG A 189 -10.30 18.93 -14.51
CA ARG A 189 -9.53 19.40 -13.35
C ARG A 189 -10.44 19.93 -12.24
N ASN A 190 -11.45 20.73 -12.58
CA ASN A 190 -12.42 21.25 -11.63
C ASN A 190 -13.26 20.13 -11.01
N ALA A 191 -13.71 19.15 -11.80
CA ALA A 191 -14.48 18.02 -11.31
C ALA A 191 -13.67 17.14 -10.35
N ILE A 192 -12.42 16.85 -10.67
CA ILE A 192 -11.50 16.10 -9.79
C ILE A 192 -11.26 16.86 -8.48
N ARG A 193 -11.12 18.19 -8.55
CA ARG A 193 -10.94 19.02 -7.35
C ARG A 193 -12.17 18.97 -6.44
N LYS A 194 -13.36 19.18 -7.00
CA LYS A 194 -14.64 19.06 -6.27
C LYS A 194 -14.83 17.67 -5.66
N PHE A 195 -14.48 16.62 -6.43
CA PHE A 195 -14.51 15.26 -5.92
C PHE A 195 -13.55 15.08 -4.74
N SER A 196 -12.31 15.57 -4.88
CA SER A 196 -11.30 15.52 -3.83
C SER A 196 -11.75 16.22 -2.55
N ASP A 197 -12.43 17.36 -2.67
CA ASP A 197 -12.97 18.12 -1.53
C ASP A 197 -14.10 17.37 -0.81
N SER A 198 -14.81 16.48 -1.52
CA SER A 198 -15.86 15.62 -0.94
C SER A 198 -15.34 14.35 -0.28
N LEU A 199 -14.05 14.01 -0.47
CA LEU A 199 -13.48 12.77 0.05
C LEU A 199 -13.32 12.82 1.58
N PRO A 200 -13.60 11.70 2.29
CA PRO A 200 -13.29 11.58 3.71
C PRO A 200 -11.79 11.80 3.97
N LYS A 201 -11.46 12.36 5.14
CA LYS A 201 -10.07 12.54 5.56
C LYS A 201 -9.30 11.22 5.51
N GLY A 202 -8.17 11.21 4.82
CA GLY A 202 -7.31 10.04 4.64
C GLY A 202 -7.56 9.23 3.37
N VAL A 203 -8.56 9.60 2.56
CA VAL A 203 -8.77 9.03 1.22
C VAL A 203 -8.11 9.94 0.18
N TYR A 204 -7.23 9.36 -0.63
CA TYR A 204 -6.50 10.09 -1.66
C TYR A 204 -7.26 10.08 -2.99
N ARG A 205 -7.14 11.16 -3.77
CA ARG A 205 -7.73 11.27 -5.12
C ARG A 205 -7.18 10.26 -6.13
N THR A 206 -6.13 9.52 -5.78
CA THR A 206 -5.62 8.39 -6.58
C THR A 206 -6.66 7.29 -6.79
N ILE A 207 -7.73 7.24 -6.00
CA ILE A 207 -8.86 6.31 -6.23
C ILE A 207 -9.60 6.54 -7.55
N LEU A 208 -9.43 7.73 -8.15
CA LEU A 208 -9.98 8.06 -9.48
C LEU A 208 -9.11 7.52 -10.61
N VAL A 209 -7.92 6.99 -10.33
CA VAL A 209 -6.92 6.66 -11.35
C VAL A 209 -6.73 5.15 -11.43
N ASN A 210 -7.00 4.59 -12.60
CA ASN A 210 -6.78 3.18 -12.91
C ASN A 210 -5.28 2.85 -13.00
N ASP A 211 -4.94 1.58 -13.11
CA ASP A 211 -3.54 1.13 -13.18
C ASP A 211 -2.80 1.56 -14.46
N ASP A 212 -3.53 1.89 -15.52
CA ASP A 212 -3.01 2.44 -16.77
C ASP A 212 -3.00 3.99 -16.80
N ASN A 213 -3.11 4.62 -15.62
CA ASN A 213 -3.25 6.07 -15.45
C ASN A 213 -4.53 6.69 -16.05
N SER A 214 -5.47 5.89 -16.57
CA SER A 214 -6.75 6.44 -17.05
C SER A 214 -7.63 6.89 -15.88
N ILE A 215 -8.39 7.97 -16.09
CA ILE A 215 -9.33 8.46 -15.08
C ILE A 215 -10.64 7.66 -15.15
N ASP A 216 -11.10 7.18 -14.00
CA ASP A 216 -12.40 6.55 -13.81
C ASP A 216 -13.51 7.61 -13.71
N PHE A 217 -14.10 7.93 -14.86
CA PHE A 217 -15.20 8.90 -14.94
C PHE A 217 -16.53 8.40 -14.37
N SER A 218 -16.66 7.11 -14.04
CA SER A 218 -17.89 6.62 -13.38
C SER A 218 -18.10 7.30 -12.03
N GLN A 219 -17.00 7.58 -11.32
CA GLN A 219 -16.99 8.28 -10.04
C GLN A 219 -17.20 9.80 -10.20
N LEU A 220 -16.87 10.38 -11.36
CA LEU A 220 -17.00 11.82 -11.63
C LEU A 220 -18.29 12.20 -12.37
N ALA A 221 -19.01 11.22 -12.93
CA ALA A 221 -20.18 11.47 -13.79
C ALA A 221 -21.28 12.29 -13.11
N HIS A 222 -21.45 12.15 -11.78
CA HIS A 222 -22.41 12.95 -11.02
C HIS A 222 -22.02 14.43 -10.88
N ILE A 223 -20.74 14.76 -11.00
CA ILE A 223 -20.21 16.14 -10.93
C ILE A 223 -20.20 16.78 -12.31
N LEU A 224 -19.80 16.00 -13.33
CA LEU A 224 -19.74 16.45 -14.72
C LEU A 224 -21.11 16.44 -15.42
N GLY A 225 -22.08 15.69 -14.90
CA GLY A 225 -23.39 15.49 -15.52
C GLY A 225 -23.40 14.49 -16.68
N GLY A 226 -22.28 13.79 -16.91
CA GLY A 226 -22.08 12.87 -18.03
C GLY A 226 -20.71 12.21 -17.98
N ILE A 227 -20.45 11.29 -18.90
CA ILE A 227 -19.14 10.67 -19.10
C ILE A 227 -18.46 11.35 -20.29
N PRO A 228 -17.19 11.80 -20.16
CA PRO A 228 -16.46 12.38 -21.27
C PRO A 228 -16.34 11.43 -22.47
N SER A 229 -16.58 11.96 -23.67
CA SER A 229 -16.35 11.23 -24.93
C SER A 229 -14.85 11.00 -25.20
N LYS A 230 -14.01 11.93 -24.73
CA LYS A 230 -12.54 11.84 -24.78
C LYS A 230 -11.99 11.22 -23.51
N LYS A 231 -10.91 10.46 -23.64
CA LYS A 231 -10.18 9.90 -22.51
C LYS A 231 -9.20 10.92 -21.97
N PHE A 232 -9.02 10.87 -20.65
CA PHE A 232 -8.05 11.66 -19.93
C PHE A 232 -7.25 10.76 -19.01
N TYR A 233 -6.00 11.15 -18.79
CA TYR A 233 -5.03 10.43 -17.99
C TYR A 233 -4.56 11.29 -16.84
N MET A 234 -4.23 10.67 -15.72
CA MET A 234 -3.77 11.36 -14.53
C MET A 234 -2.59 10.63 -13.89
N SER A 235 -1.58 11.38 -13.52
CA SER A 235 -0.43 10.91 -12.75
C SER A 235 -0.84 10.58 -11.31
N LYS A 236 -0.46 9.41 -10.78
CA LYS A 236 -0.78 9.02 -9.41
C LYS A 236 0.13 9.72 -8.40
N GLU A 237 1.34 10.08 -8.81
CA GLU A 237 2.33 10.69 -7.93
C GLU A 237 2.20 12.23 -7.91
N THR A 238 2.02 12.86 -9.08
CA THR A 238 2.00 14.33 -9.23
C THR A 238 0.59 14.92 -9.37
N TYR A 239 -0.42 14.10 -9.65
CA TYR A 239 -1.81 14.51 -9.87
C TYR A 239 -2.06 15.39 -11.11
N ASP A 240 -1.06 15.54 -11.98
CA ASP A 240 -1.23 16.22 -13.27
C ASP A 240 -2.15 15.42 -14.20
N ILE A 241 -2.94 16.14 -15.00
CA ILE A 241 -3.96 15.59 -15.90
C ILE A 241 -3.55 15.86 -17.35
N PHE A 242 -3.75 14.87 -18.21
CA PHE A 242 -3.33 14.84 -19.60
C PHE A 242 -4.47 14.36 -20.51
N GLU A 243 -4.43 14.79 -21.76
CA GLU A 243 -5.33 14.30 -22.82
C GLU A 243 -4.77 13.00 -23.44
N GLU A 244 -5.57 12.33 -24.29
CA GLU A 244 -5.18 11.09 -24.97
C GLU A 244 -3.88 11.25 -25.79
N SER A 245 -3.64 12.42 -26.39
CA SER A 245 -2.43 12.72 -27.15
C SER A 245 -1.15 12.60 -26.31
N ASP A 246 -1.24 12.87 -25.01
CA ASP A 246 -0.12 12.90 -24.07
C ASP A 246 -0.13 11.72 -23.09
N LYS A 247 -0.84 10.64 -23.42
CA LYS A 247 -1.00 9.45 -22.57
C LYS A 247 0.30 8.83 -22.03
N ALA A 248 1.40 8.93 -22.78
CA ALA A 248 2.69 8.38 -22.37
C ALA A 248 3.32 9.15 -21.19
N ILE A 249 3.05 10.46 -21.09
CA ILE A 249 3.64 11.35 -20.10
C ILE A 249 3.36 10.90 -18.66
N PRO A 250 2.11 10.67 -18.21
CA PRO A 250 1.84 10.30 -16.81
C PRO A 250 2.48 8.98 -16.40
N VAL A 251 2.57 8.01 -17.32
CA VAL A 251 3.20 6.71 -17.04
C VAL A 251 4.69 6.86 -16.79
N GLU A 252 5.40 7.61 -17.65
CA GLU A 252 6.83 7.87 -17.45
C GLU A 252 7.07 8.77 -16.23
N MET A 253 6.23 9.78 -16.04
CA MET A 253 6.35 10.73 -14.94
C MET A 253 6.20 10.05 -13.59
N ASP A 254 5.24 9.14 -13.42
CA ASP A 254 5.07 8.34 -12.20
C ASP A 254 6.30 7.43 -11.94
N LYS A 255 6.89 6.85 -12.99
CA LYS A 255 8.13 6.05 -12.85
C LYS A 255 9.28 6.93 -12.35
N VAL A 256 9.44 8.11 -12.92
CA VAL A 256 10.52 9.04 -12.58
C VAL A 256 10.31 9.64 -11.19
N GLN A 257 9.10 10.06 -10.83
CA GLN A 257 8.80 10.60 -9.50
C GLN A 257 9.13 9.58 -8.41
N ARG A 258 8.71 8.32 -8.55
CA ARG A 258 9.05 7.27 -7.57
C ARG A 258 10.56 7.06 -7.44
N ALA A 259 11.29 7.08 -8.56
CA ALA A 259 12.74 6.94 -8.53
C ALA A 259 13.42 8.12 -7.83
N VAL A 260 12.93 9.33 -8.09
CA VAL A 260 13.36 10.57 -7.41
C VAL A 260 13.07 10.49 -5.91
N ASP A 261 11.86 10.11 -5.51
CA ASP A 261 11.46 10.04 -4.10
C ASP A 261 12.32 9.03 -3.33
N LEU A 262 12.62 7.88 -3.95
CA LEU A 262 13.55 6.90 -3.39
C LEU A 262 14.97 7.46 -3.25
N TYR A 263 15.48 8.11 -4.30
CA TYR A 263 16.80 8.73 -4.27
C TYR A 263 16.89 9.79 -3.15
N VAL A 264 15.90 10.69 -3.05
CA VAL A 264 15.85 11.75 -2.03
C VAL A 264 15.74 11.15 -0.64
N LYS A 265 14.95 10.10 -0.46
CA LYS A 265 14.80 9.40 0.83
C LYS A 265 16.12 8.78 1.30
N GLU A 266 16.93 8.25 0.40
CA GLU A 266 18.20 7.60 0.73
C GLU A 266 19.35 8.61 0.85
N LYS A 267 19.48 9.53 -0.10
CA LYS A 267 20.62 10.46 -0.23
C LYS A 267 20.39 11.83 0.38
N HIS A 268 19.14 12.17 0.70
CA HIS A 268 18.74 13.49 1.23
C HIS A 268 19.07 14.65 0.27
N GLU A 269 19.26 14.35 -1.01
CA GLU A 269 19.58 15.29 -2.08
C GLU A 269 18.73 14.99 -3.32
N TYR A 270 18.46 16.01 -4.15
CA TYR A 270 17.76 15.80 -5.41
C TYR A 270 18.72 15.32 -6.50
N PRO A 271 18.33 14.34 -7.34
CA PRO A 271 19.13 13.88 -8.47
C PRO A 271 19.11 14.92 -9.59
N MET A 272 19.87 16.00 -9.41
CA MET A 272 20.00 17.12 -10.32
C MET A 272 21.47 17.56 -10.43
N LEU A 273 21.86 18.11 -11.58
CA LEU A 273 23.18 18.70 -11.73
C LEU A 273 23.29 19.97 -10.88
N GLN A 274 24.40 20.11 -10.17
CA GLN A 274 24.71 21.33 -9.43
C GLN A 274 24.70 22.52 -10.39
N PHE A 275 23.95 23.56 -10.04
CA PHE A 275 23.81 24.80 -10.81
C PHE A 275 23.06 24.72 -12.15
N ASP A 276 22.26 23.68 -12.43
CA ASP A 276 21.40 23.67 -13.62
C ASP A 276 20.22 24.66 -13.45
N PRO A 277 20.17 25.77 -14.22
CA PRO A 277 19.08 26.76 -14.11
C PRO A 277 17.72 26.20 -14.51
N SER A 278 17.71 25.13 -15.30
CA SER A 278 16.49 24.46 -15.75
C SER A 278 15.99 23.38 -14.80
N ARG A 279 16.76 23.05 -13.75
CA ARG A 279 16.41 22.05 -12.73
C ARG A 279 15.99 20.69 -13.34
N ARG A 280 16.71 20.23 -14.37
CA ARG A 280 16.46 18.93 -15.00
C ARG A 280 16.71 17.77 -14.04
N VAL A 281 15.86 16.74 -14.14
CA VAL A 281 16.12 15.46 -13.49
C VAL A 281 17.31 14.79 -14.17
N ASN A 282 18.31 14.40 -13.36
CA ASN A 282 19.49 13.72 -13.82
C ASN A 282 19.27 12.20 -13.86
N TYR A 283 18.88 11.70 -15.03
CA TYR A 283 18.63 10.27 -15.22
C TYR A 283 19.88 9.40 -15.07
N TYR A 284 21.08 9.94 -15.27
CA TYR A 284 22.30 9.14 -15.10
C TYR A 284 22.50 8.72 -13.63
N GLN A 285 22.23 9.62 -12.69
CA GLN A 285 22.28 9.30 -11.25
C GLN A 285 21.24 8.24 -10.89
N LEU A 286 20.02 8.37 -11.42
CA LEU A 286 18.94 7.42 -11.17
C LEU A 286 19.19 6.04 -11.79
N LEU A 287 19.86 5.97 -12.95
CA LEU A 287 20.20 4.72 -13.62
C LEU A 287 21.41 4.01 -12.98
N GLN A 288 22.47 4.76 -12.64
CA GLN A 288 23.68 4.20 -12.03
C GLN A 288 23.40 3.54 -10.68
N GLU A 289 22.50 4.13 -9.89
CA GLU A 289 22.11 3.60 -8.59
C GLU A 289 20.85 2.71 -8.66
N HIS A 290 20.43 2.31 -9.87
CA HIS A 290 19.33 1.36 -10.11
C HIS A 290 17.93 1.78 -9.60
N TYR A 291 17.68 3.07 -9.36
CA TYR A 291 16.33 3.58 -9.08
C TYR A 291 15.45 3.59 -10.34
N LEU A 292 16.06 3.78 -11.52
CA LEU A 292 15.43 3.59 -12.82
C LEU A 292 16.02 2.37 -13.53
N LYS A 293 15.17 1.62 -14.23
CA LYS A 293 15.58 0.47 -15.06
C LYS A 293 16.02 0.89 -16.46
N GLU A 294 15.34 1.88 -17.01
CA GLU A 294 15.51 2.37 -18.36
C GLU A 294 15.45 3.89 -18.36
N ARG A 295 16.08 4.51 -19.35
CA ARG A 295 16.05 5.97 -19.51
C ARG A 295 14.67 6.37 -20.06
N PRO A 296 13.93 7.28 -19.40
CA PRO A 296 12.69 7.83 -19.94
C PRO A 296 12.95 8.56 -21.27
N GLU A 297 11.99 8.49 -22.20
CA GLU A 297 12.08 9.23 -23.46
C GLU A 297 11.85 10.73 -23.23
N ILE A 298 11.00 11.08 -22.26
CA ILE A 298 10.64 12.45 -21.93
C ILE A 298 11.64 13.02 -20.91
N GLN A 299 12.05 14.27 -21.11
CA GLN A 299 12.84 15.00 -20.10
C GLN A 299 11.91 15.69 -19.09
N PHE A 300 12.06 15.33 -17.82
CA PHE A 300 11.35 15.94 -16.70
C PHE A 300 12.23 16.94 -15.95
N TYR A 301 11.56 17.87 -15.26
CA TYR A 301 12.13 18.98 -14.53
C TYR A 301 11.56 19.01 -13.11
N PHE A 302 12.36 19.41 -12.14
CA PHE A 302 11.87 19.67 -10.79
C PHE A 302 11.06 20.97 -10.76
N THR A 303 9.90 20.89 -10.13
CA THR A 303 9.06 22.04 -9.83
C THR A 303 9.51 22.72 -8.53
N ASP A 304 8.95 23.90 -8.27
CA ASP A 304 9.17 24.64 -7.02
C ASP A 304 8.36 24.05 -5.84
N VAL A 305 7.48 23.08 -6.11
CA VAL A 305 6.61 22.44 -5.11
C VAL A 305 7.23 21.10 -4.69
N ASP A 306 7.77 21.06 -3.46
CA ASP A 306 8.14 19.86 -2.70
C ASP A 306 8.74 18.69 -3.50
N GLY A 307 9.66 18.97 -4.43
CA GLY A 307 10.38 17.92 -5.15
C GLY A 307 9.58 17.18 -6.23
N LEU A 308 8.40 17.68 -6.59
CA LEU A 308 7.59 17.11 -7.68
C LEU A 308 8.24 17.37 -9.04
N VAL A 309 8.14 16.39 -9.94
CA VAL A 309 8.60 16.47 -11.32
C VAL A 309 7.47 16.92 -12.26
N SER A 310 7.82 17.62 -13.32
CA SER A 310 6.91 18.02 -14.39
C SER A 310 7.59 17.91 -15.76
N HIS A 311 6.78 17.67 -16.79
CA HIS A 311 7.23 17.68 -18.19
C HIS A 311 7.42 19.12 -18.72
N ILE A 312 6.89 20.12 -18.00
CA ILE A 312 6.98 21.53 -18.39
C ILE A 312 8.29 22.11 -17.86
N LYS A 313 9.08 22.71 -18.75
CA LYS A 313 10.31 23.40 -18.38
C LYS A 313 9.99 24.61 -17.51
N PRO A 314 10.59 24.75 -16.31
CA PRO A 314 10.34 25.89 -15.45
C PRO A 314 10.78 27.20 -16.12
N PRO A 315 10.05 28.32 -15.92
CA PRO A 315 10.43 29.60 -16.47
C PRO A 315 11.79 30.03 -15.88
N GLN A 316 12.68 30.55 -16.73
CA GLN A 316 13.98 31.02 -16.25
C GLN A 316 13.76 32.16 -15.24
N LYS A 317 14.20 31.97 -14.00
CA LYS A 317 14.24 33.04 -12.99
C LYS A 317 15.14 34.16 -13.55
N LYS A 318 14.54 35.26 -14.00
CA LYS A 318 15.29 36.50 -14.29
C LYS A 318 15.92 36.91 -12.97
N ARG A 319 17.25 36.81 -12.86
CA ARG A 319 18.01 37.39 -11.76
C ARG A 319 17.83 38.91 -11.86
N GLY A 320 16.92 39.45 -11.04
CA GLY A 320 16.88 40.88 -10.71
C GLY A 320 17.87 41.17 -9.61
#